data_AF-G2FH84-F1
#
_entry.id   AF-G2FH84-F1
#
_cell.length_a   1.000
_cell.length_b   1.000
_cell.length_c   1.000
_cell.angle_alpha   90.00
_cell.angle_beta   90.00
_cell.angle_gamma   90.00
#
_symmetry.space_group_name_H-M   'P 1'
#
loop_
_entity.id
_entity.type
_entity.pdbx_description
1 polymer ?
#
loop_
_entity_poly.entity_id
_entity_poly.type
_entity_poly.pdbx_seq_one_letter_code
_entity_poly.pdbx_strand_id
1 'polypeptide(L)' 'MFGDAGAYCDGLFCAILEEDSLYLKADDASSEHFRQVGQSSFSYQRKDGKQISMKFYSPR' A
#
# COMPACT_ATOMS: atom_id res chain seq x y z
N MET A 1 1.34 -0.12 -12.72
CA MET A 1 0.18 0.51 -12.04
C MET A 1 0.41 0.28 -10.56
N PHE A 2 0.69 1.35 -9.80
CA PHE A 2 1.13 1.39 -8.39
C PHE A 2 2.50 0.73 -8.18
N GLY A 3 3.54 1.52 -7.96
CA GLY A 3 4.92 1.04 -7.85
C GLY A 3 5.45 0.36 -9.13
N ASP A 4 6.48 -0.46 -8.94
CA ASP A 4 7.19 -1.19 -10.00
C ASP A 4 6.47 -2.50 -10.37
N ALA A 5 6.03 -3.24 -9.35
CA ALA A 5 5.35 -4.52 -9.51
C ALA A 5 4.23 -4.71 -8.48
N GLY A 6 3.30 -5.59 -8.80
CA GLY A 6 2.17 -5.89 -7.94
C GLY A 6 1.84 -7.37 -7.91
N ALA A 7 1.41 -7.87 -6.76
CA ALA A 7 1.09 -9.28 -6.55
C ALA A 7 -0.41 -9.50 -6.43
N TYR A 8 -0.85 -10.62 -6.99
CA TYR A 8 -2.21 -11.11 -6.90
C TYR A 8 -2.22 -12.49 -6.24
N CYS A 9 -3.17 -12.72 -5.33
CA CYS A 9 -3.48 -14.02 -4.76
C CYS A 9 -4.93 -14.35 -5.14
N ASP A 10 -5.15 -15.41 -5.92
CA ASP A 10 -6.50 -15.79 -6.42
C ASP A 10 -7.27 -14.62 -7.07
N GLY A 11 -6.57 -13.80 -7.84
CA GLY A 11 -7.15 -12.62 -8.50
C GLY A 11 -7.31 -11.38 -7.60
N LEU A 12 -7.06 -11.50 -6.30
CA LEU A 12 -7.04 -10.37 -5.37
C LEU A 12 -5.69 -9.65 -5.40
N PHE A 13 -5.68 -8.37 -5.76
CA PHE A 13 -4.51 -7.51 -5.61
C PHE A 13 -4.16 -7.33 -4.13
N CYS A 14 -3.03 -7.90 -3.69
CA CYS A 14 -2.69 -8.04 -2.27
C CYS A 14 -1.33 -7.45 -1.87
N ALA A 15 -0.43 -7.19 -2.83
CA ALA A 15 0.85 -6.54 -2.53
C ALA A 15 1.35 -5.60 -3.62
N ILE A 16 2.19 -4.64 -3.23
CA ILE A 16 2.93 -3.72 -4.08
C ILE A 16 4.41 -3.86 -3.75
N LEU A 17 5.26 -3.92 -4.78
CA LEU A 17 6.70 -3.68 -4.69
C LEU A 17 7.01 -2.31 -5.29
N GLU A 18 7.66 -1.46 -4.50
CA GLU A 18 8.15 -0.14 -4.93
C GLU A 18 9.49 0.13 -4.25
N GLU A 19 10.52 0.47 -5.02
CA GLU A 19 11.85 0.85 -4.50
C GLU A 19 12.39 -0.12 -3.43
N ASP A 20 12.35 -1.42 -3.74
CA ASP A 20 12.80 -2.52 -2.85
C ASP A 20 11.98 -2.67 -1.55
N SER A 21 10.84 -1.98 -1.46
CA SER A 21 9.91 -2.07 -0.33
C SER A 21 8.67 -2.88 -0.71
N LEU A 22 8.34 -3.86 0.13
CA LEU A 22 7.08 -4.61 0.07
C LEU A 22 6.02 -3.89 0.87
N TYR A 23 4.85 -3.70 0.26
CA TYR A 23 3.64 -3.24 0.93
C TYR A 23 2.53 -4.28 0.78
N LEU A 24 1.84 -4.60 1.87
CA LEU A 24 0.73 -5.54 1.90
C LEU A 24 -0.59 -4.80 2.11
N LYS A 25 -1.64 -5.27 1.43
CA LYS A 25 -2.99 -4.75 1.61
C LYS A 25 -3.45 -5.00 3.04
N ALA A 26 -3.91 -3.94 3.70
CA ALA A 26 -4.50 -3.99 5.03
C ALA A 26 -6.03 -3.85 4.93
N ASP A 27 -6.74 -4.58 5.78
CA ASP A 27 -8.16 -4.35 6.06
C ASP A 27 -8.33 -3.14 7.01
N ASP A 28 -9.56 -2.87 7.43
CA ASP A 28 -9.87 -1.72 8.28
C ASP A 28 -9.21 -1.81 9.67
N ALA A 29 -9.21 -3.00 10.27
CA ALA A 29 -8.63 -3.24 11.59
C ALA A 29 -7.10 -3.06 11.55
N SER A 30 -6.44 -3.68 10.56
CA SER A 30 -4.98 -3.59 10.39
C SER A 30 -4.56 -2.17 10.01
N SER A 31 -5.32 -1.49 9.15
CA SER A 31 -5.05 -0.10 8.77
C SER A 31 -5.18 0.86 9.95
N GLU A 32 -6.10 0.61 10.87
CA GLU A 32 -6.22 1.37 12.11
C GLU A 32 -5.02 1.12 13.03
N HIS A 33 -4.63 -0.14 13.21
CA HIS A 33 -3.44 -0.49 13.98
C HIS A 33 -2.18 0.23 13.46
N PHE A 34 -1.93 0.18 12.14
CA PHE A 34 -0.79 0.86 11.52
C PHE A 34 -0.83 2.38 11.71
N ARG A 35 -2.02 2.99 11.61
CA ARG A 35 -2.18 4.43 11.87
C ARG A 35 -1.88 4.79 13.33
N GLN A 36 -2.29 3.95 14.28
CA GLN A 36 -2.04 4.18 15.71
C GLN A 36 -0.56 4.11 16.07
N VAL A 37 0.21 3.26 15.41
CA VAL A 37 1.67 3.18 15.58
C VAL A 37 2.44 4.21 14.73
N GLY A 38 1.73 5.15 14.11
CA GLY A 38 2.32 6.24 13.33
C GLY A 38 2.86 5.82 11.96
N GLN A 39 2.47 4.65 11.46
CA GLN A 39 2.93 4.17 10.17
C GLN A 39 2.11 4.76 9.01
N SER A 40 2.82 5.24 7.99
CA SER A 40 2.22 5.76 6.77
C SER A 40 1.81 4.64 5.84
N SER A 41 0.66 4.81 5.19
CA SER A 41 0.24 3.93 4.10
C SER A 41 0.95 4.29 2.81
N PHE A 42 1.01 3.35 1.87
CA PHE A 42 1.46 3.59 0.51
C PHE A 42 0.68 4.74 -0.12
N SER A 43 1.39 5.63 -0.82
CA SER A 43 0.78 6.73 -1.56
C SER A 43 1.55 7.00 -2.84
N TYR A 44 0.83 7.39 -3.89
CA TYR A 44 1.43 7.74 -5.17
C TYR A 44 0.78 9.00 -5.75
N GLN A 45 1.50 9.72 -6.60
CA GLN A 45 0.94 10.86 -7.34
C GLN A 45 0.28 10.39 -8.63
N ARG A 46 -0.93 10.89 -8.87
CA ARG A 46 -1.61 10.74 -10.15
C ARG A 46 -1.07 11.75 -11.16
N LYS A 47 -1.38 11.52 -12.44
CA LYS A 47 -1.03 12.44 -13.54
C LYS A 47 -1.58 13.86 -13.38
N ASP A 48 -2.65 14.05 -12.61
CA ASP A 48 -3.25 15.36 -12.30
C ASP A 48 -2.60 16.03 -11.07
N GLY A 49 -1.52 15.46 -10.54
CA GLY A 49 -0.79 15.96 -9.37
C GLY A 49 -1.45 15.62 -8.02
N LYS A 50 -2.62 14.96 -8.00
CA LYS A 50 -3.25 14.55 -6.74
C LYS A 50 -2.53 13.35 -6.14
N GLN A 51 -2.23 13.43 -4.86
CA GLN A 51 -1.75 12.29 -4.10
C GLN A 51 -2.92 11.39 -3.71
N ILE A 52 -2.77 10.08 -3.94
CA ILE A 52 -3.72 9.06 -3.51
C ILE A 52 -3.01 8.13 -2.54
N SER A 53 -3.62 7.92 -1.39
CA SER A 53 -3.19 6.93 -0.41
C SER A 53 -4.03 5.67 -0.54
N MET A 54 -3.38 4.51 -0.43
CA MET A 54 -4.01 3.20 -0.45
C MET A 54 -3.70 2.48 0.86
N LYS A 55 -4.61 1.61 1.31
CA LYS A 55 -4.46 0.79 2.53
C LYS A 55 -3.43 -0.33 2.30
N PHE A 56 -2.21 0.04 1.99
CA PHE A 56 -1.07 -0.83 1.81
C PHE A 56 0.03 -0.36 2.75
N TYR A 57 0.59 -1.26 3.55
CA TYR A 57 1.55 -0.91 4.59
C TYR A 57 2.75 -1.84 4.55
N SER A 58 3.90 -1.34 4.97
CA SER A 58 5.11 -2.15 5.03
C SER A 58 5.04 -3.12 6.24
N PRO A 59 5.27 -4.43 6.05
CA PRO A 59 5.13 -5.43 7.11
C PRO A 59 6.34 -5.48 8.06
N ARG A 60 6.90 -4.32 8.45
CA ARG A 60 8.08 -4.22 9.32
C ARG A 60 7.89 -4.90 10.67
#